data_AF-E3HEQ1-F1
#
_entry.id   AF-E3HEQ1-F1
#
_cell.length_a   1.000
_cell.length_b   1.000
_cell.length_c   1.000
_cell.angle_alpha   90.00
_cell.angle_beta   90.00
_cell.angle_gamma   90.00
#
_symmetry.space_group_name_H-M   'P 1'
#
loop_
_entity.id
_entity.type
_entity.pdbx_description
1 polymer ?
#
loop_
_entity_poly.entity_id
_entity_poly.type
_entity_poly.pdbx_seq_one_letter_code
_entity_poly.pdbx_strand_id
1 'polypeptide(L)'
;MTAKALALPWKHAFCAALLGTSLHAGAQAAEPDMEAGRALFVGAAPACALCHTLNDAQSSGAIGPKLDEIKPDAARVETAIRNGIGQMPAYTTLSDKEIETLAAYVAKASGAQQ
;
A
#
# COMPACT_ATOMS: atom_id res chain seq x y z
N MET A 1 -43.67 45.48 25.39
CA MET A 1 -43.33 44.63 26.55
C MET A 1 -41.83 44.61 26.68
N THR A 2 -41.36 44.92 27.88
CA THR A 2 -39.99 45.07 28.36
C THR A 2 -39.10 43.84 28.15
N ALA A 3 -37.85 44.04 27.72
CA ALA A 3 -36.68 43.53 28.44
C ALA A 3 -35.40 44.19 27.92
N LYS A 4 -34.63 44.69 28.89
CA LYS A 4 -33.34 45.36 28.81
C LYS A 4 -32.37 44.45 29.58
N ALA A 5 -31.21 44.11 29.02
CA ALA A 5 -30.03 43.67 29.78
C ALA A 5 -28.82 43.73 28.83
N LEU A 6 -27.93 44.73 28.97
CA LEU A 6 -26.76 44.78 29.89
C LEU A 6 -25.67 43.81 29.41
N ALA A 7 -24.68 44.33 28.66
CA ALA A 7 -23.35 44.73 29.15
C ALA A 7 -22.38 43.52 29.17
N LEU A 8 -21.17 43.60 28.61
CA LEU A 8 -20.00 44.27 29.18
C LEU A 8 -18.88 44.45 28.12
N PRO A 9 -17.82 45.22 28.42
CA PRO A 9 -17.16 46.10 27.46
C PRO A 9 -15.79 45.60 26.99
N TRP A 10 -15.37 46.22 25.88
CA TRP A 10 -14.08 46.86 25.59
C TRP A 10 -12.84 46.34 26.36
N LYS A 11 -11.72 46.38 25.65
CA LYS A 11 -10.32 46.42 26.08
C LYS A 11 -9.73 45.10 26.55
N HIS A 12 -9.33 44.28 25.58
CA HIS A 12 -7.94 43.83 25.43
C HIS A 12 -7.60 43.65 23.95
N ALA A 13 -6.95 44.64 23.36
CA ALA A 13 -6.01 44.38 22.27
C ALA A 13 -4.80 43.69 22.90
N PHE A 14 -4.24 42.65 22.27
CA PHE A 14 -2.78 42.49 22.10
C PHE A 14 -2.43 41.19 21.36
N CYS A 15 -1.38 41.31 20.56
CA CYS A 15 -0.43 40.28 20.14
C CYS A 15 -0.85 39.25 19.08
N ALA A 16 -0.46 39.60 17.86
CA ALA A 16 0.14 38.72 16.87
C ALA A 16 0.70 37.40 17.43
N ALA A 17 0.23 36.29 16.87
CA ALA A 17 0.95 35.04 16.85
C ALA A 17 1.09 34.59 15.39
N LEU A 18 2.23 34.92 14.81
CA LEU A 18 2.80 34.18 13.69
C LEU A 18 3.05 32.74 14.17
N LEU A 19 2.22 31.79 13.76
CA LEU A 19 2.48 30.37 13.95
C LEU A 19 2.35 29.68 12.60
N GLY A 20 3.45 29.05 12.22
CA GLY A 20 3.82 28.76 10.84
C GLY A 20 2.85 27.85 10.10
N THR A 21 2.71 28.14 8.81
CA THR A 21 2.18 27.22 7.81
C THR A 21 3.06 25.96 7.82
N SER A 22 2.56 24.90 8.46
CA SER A 22 3.18 23.58 8.38
C SER A 22 3.19 23.12 6.92
N LEU A 23 4.36 23.08 6.30
CA LEU A 23 4.58 22.27 5.11
C LEU A 23 4.54 20.80 5.55
N HIS A 24 3.35 20.20 5.52
CA HIS A 24 3.24 18.75 5.45
C HIS A 24 3.62 18.34 4.03
N ALA A 25 4.92 18.19 3.78
CA ALA A 25 5.41 17.37 2.68
C ALA A 25 5.15 15.90 3.06
N GLY A 26 3.89 15.48 2.99
CA GLY A 26 3.57 14.06 3.00
C GLY A 26 4.16 13.46 1.74
N ALA A 27 5.09 12.52 1.89
CA ALA A 27 5.49 11.67 0.78
C ALA A 27 4.24 10.88 0.36
N GLN A 28 3.52 11.37 -0.65
CA GLN A 28 2.57 10.53 -1.38
C GLN A 28 3.40 9.41 -1.99
N ALA A 29 3.34 8.22 -1.41
CA ALA A 29 3.83 7.03 -2.07
C ALA A 29 3.12 6.94 -3.42
N ALA A 30 3.88 6.74 -4.50
CA ALA A 30 3.29 6.56 -5.82
C ALA A 30 2.37 5.33 -5.77
N GLU A 31 1.18 5.45 -6.37
CA GLU A 31 0.27 4.30 -6.48
C GLU A 31 0.95 3.16 -7.27
N PRO A 32 0.74 1.90 -6.88
CA PRO A 32 1.31 0.76 -7.59
C PRO A 32 0.83 0.68 -9.04
N ASP A 33 1.73 0.30 -9.95
CA ASP A 33 1.36 -0.06 -11.33
C ASP A 33 0.70 -1.44 -11.34
N MET A 34 -0.62 -1.44 -11.23
CA MET A 34 -1.42 -2.66 -11.12
C MET A 34 -1.41 -3.50 -12.41
N GLU A 35 -1.24 -2.88 -13.57
CA GLU A 35 -1.21 -3.59 -14.84
C GLU A 35 0.13 -4.31 -15.02
N ALA A 36 1.25 -3.61 -14.81
CA ALA A 36 2.58 -4.21 -14.88
C ALA A 36 2.76 -5.31 -13.82
N GLY A 37 2.29 -5.07 -12.59
CA GLY A 37 2.36 -6.06 -11.52
C GLY A 37 1.53 -7.31 -11.80
N ARG A 38 0.33 -7.16 -12.35
CA ARG A 38 -0.49 -8.29 -12.82
C ARG A 38 0.21 -9.08 -13.92
N ALA A 39 0.79 -8.38 -14.90
CA ALA A 39 1.51 -9.02 -16.00
C ALA A 39 2.67 -9.87 -15.48
N LEU A 40 3.44 -9.36 -14.52
CA LEU A 40 4.50 -10.12 -13.84
C LEU A 40 3.91 -11.32 -13.06
N PHE A 41 2.81 -11.14 -12.35
CA PHE A 41 2.19 -12.20 -11.56
C PHE A 41 1.75 -13.41 -12.40
N VAL A 42 1.25 -13.18 -13.62
CA VAL A 42 0.83 -14.25 -14.55
C VAL A 42 1.93 -14.69 -15.51
N GLY A 43 3.00 -13.90 -15.67
CA GLY A 43 4.03 -14.09 -16.70
C GLY A 43 5.42 -14.45 -16.19
N ALA A 44 5.70 -14.31 -14.89
CA ALA A 44 6.97 -14.74 -14.30
C ALA A 44 7.19 -16.26 -14.53
N ALA A 45 8.43 -16.73 -14.35
CA ALA A 45 8.79 -18.13 -14.56
C ALA A 45 9.37 -18.74 -13.27
N PRO A 46 8.62 -19.59 -12.55
CA PRO A 46 7.22 -19.99 -12.80
C PRO A 46 6.23 -18.85 -12.54
N ALA A 47 5.03 -18.90 -13.13
CA ALA A 47 4.04 -17.86 -12.90
C ALA A 47 3.45 -17.97 -11.50
N CYS A 48 3.32 -16.86 -10.78
CA CYS A 48 2.79 -16.84 -9.42
C CYS A 48 1.37 -17.41 -9.36
N ALA A 49 0.57 -17.13 -10.40
CA ALA A 49 -0.80 -17.61 -10.57
C ALA A 49 -0.94 -19.15 -10.58
N LEU A 50 0.12 -19.90 -10.93
CA LEU A 50 0.09 -21.37 -10.90
C LEU A 50 0.04 -21.91 -9.47
N CYS A 51 0.65 -21.19 -8.53
CA CYS A 51 0.80 -21.64 -7.15
C CYS A 51 -0.18 -20.96 -6.20
N HIS A 52 -0.53 -19.69 -6.45
CA HIS A 52 -1.29 -18.87 -5.51
C HIS A 52 -2.68 -18.50 -6.02
N THR A 53 -3.64 -18.47 -5.09
CA THR A 53 -4.93 -17.83 -5.30
C THR A 53 -4.77 -16.32 -5.09
N LEU A 54 -5.22 -15.54 -6.06
CA LEU A 54 -5.35 -14.08 -5.99
C LEU A 54 -6.54 -13.67 -6.88
N ASN A 55 -7.63 -13.24 -6.25
CA ASN A 55 -8.88 -12.94 -6.95
C ASN A 55 -8.72 -11.86 -8.02
N ASP A 56 -7.96 -10.81 -7.70
CA ASP A 56 -7.65 -9.75 -8.66
C ASP A 56 -7.03 -10.35 -9.93
N ALA A 57 -6.03 -11.23 -9.81
CA ALA A 57 -5.38 -11.94 -10.91
C ALA A 57 -6.23 -13.05 -11.58
N GLN A 58 -7.45 -13.29 -11.08
CA GLN A 58 -8.30 -14.41 -11.47
C GLN A 58 -7.59 -15.78 -11.35
N SER A 59 -6.66 -15.90 -10.39
CA SER A 59 -5.89 -17.13 -10.18
C SER A 59 -6.45 -17.95 -9.02
N SER A 60 -6.34 -19.28 -9.13
CA SER A 60 -6.89 -20.24 -8.16
C SER A 60 -5.86 -21.28 -7.70
N GLY A 61 -4.56 -20.98 -7.85
CA GLY A 61 -3.48 -21.85 -7.40
C GLY A 61 -3.62 -22.20 -5.91
N ALA A 62 -3.31 -23.46 -5.56
CA ALA A 62 -3.49 -24.01 -4.22
C ALA A 62 -2.24 -24.70 -3.66
N ILE A 63 -1.08 -24.48 -4.29
CA ILE A 63 0.21 -24.98 -3.81
C ILE A 63 0.74 -24.05 -2.70
N GLY A 64 0.69 -22.75 -2.95
CA GLY A 64 1.01 -21.71 -1.98
C GLY A 64 -0.24 -21.24 -1.21
N PRO A 65 -0.05 -20.41 -0.17
CA PRO A 65 -1.16 -19.78 0.54
C PRO A 65 -2.00 -18.91 -0.39
N LYS A 66 -3.28 -18.75 -0.04
CA LYS A 66 -4.21 -17.82 -0.68
C LYS A 66 -3.85 -16.39 -0.30
N LEU A 67 -3.46 -15.58 -1.28
CA LEU A 67 -2.93 -14.24 -1.03
C LEU A 67 -4.03 -13.31 -0.52
N ASP A 68 -5.26 -13.45 -0.99
CA ASP A 68 -6.43 -12.70 -0.49
C ASP A 68 -6.71 -12.92 1.01
N GLU A 69 -6.26 -14.06 1.58
CA GLU A 69 -6.46 -14.40 2.99
C GLU A 69 -5.32 -13.88 3.86
N ILE A 70 -4.06 -14.09 3.42
CA ILE A 70 -2.89 -13.74 4.23
C ILE A 70 -2.44 -12.29 4.07
N LYS A 71 -2.87 -11.60 3.00
CA LYS A 71 -2.70 -10.16 2.77
C LYS A 71 -1.29 -9.65 3.11
N PRO A 72 -0.23 -10.21 2.48
CA PRO A 72 1.13 -9.84 2.82
C PRO A 72 1.41 -8.40 2.39
N ASP A 73 2.18 -7.66 3.19
CA ASP A 73 2.74 -6.38 2.76
C ASP A 73 3.80 -6.58 1.66
N ALA A 74 4.19 -5.49 0.99
CA ALA A 74 5.14 -5.54 -0.12
C ALA A 74 6.51 -6.07 0.33
N ALA A 75 7.02 -5.64 1.49
CA ALA A 75 8.34 -6.06 1.99
C ALA A 75 8.42 -7.58 2.21
N ARG A 76 7.35 -8.18 2.74
CA ARG A 76 7.22 -9.63 2.89
C ARG A 76 7.19 -10.34 1.54
N VAL A 77 6.48 -9.79 0.55
CA VAL A 77 6.42 -10.35 -0.80
C VAL A 77 7.80 -10.28 -1.47
N GLU A 78 8.49 -9.14 -1.40
CA GLU A 78 9.86 -8.99 -1.95
C GLU A 78 10.83 -10.00 -1.33
N THR A 79 10.79 -10.13 0.00
CA THR A 79 11.64 -11.08 0.73
C THR A 79 11.40 -12.52 0.25
N ALA A 80 10.13 -12.91 0.05
CA ALA A 80 9.78 -14.23 -0.43
C ALA A 80 10.20 -14.46 -1.89
N ILE A 81 10.04 -13.47 -2.77
CA ILE A 81 10.44 -13.56 -4.18
C ILE A 81 11.96 -13.68 -4.30
N ARG A 82 12.72 -12.90 -3.53
CA ARG A 82 14.19 -12.85 -3.59
C ARG A 82 14.84 -14.10 -3.01
N ASN A 83 14.33 -14.59 -1.89
CA ASN A 83 14.99 -15.66 -1.14
C ASN A 83 14.36 -17.04 -1.39
N GLY A 84 13.14 -17.07 -1.93
CA GLY A 84 12.30 -18.27 -1.89
C GLY A 84 11.81 -18.57 -0.47
N ILE A 85 10.81 -19.44 -0.37
CA ILE A 85 10.30 -19.94 0.92
C ILE A 85 9.61 -21.29 0.73
N GLY A 86 10.12 -22.33 1.40
CA GLY A 86 9.60 -23.69 1.26
C GLY A 86 9.69 -24.18 -0.19
N GLN A 87 8.55 -24.46 -0.80
CA GLN A 87 8.46 -24.90 -2.21
C GLN A 87 8.49 -23.74 -3.22
N MET A 88 8.32 -22.49 -2.76
CA MET A 88 8.41 -21.32 -3.63
C MET A 88 9.89 -21.04 -3.95
N PRO A 89 10.31 -21.11 -5.23
CA PRO A 89 11.70 -20.83 -5.60
C PRO A 89 12.02 -19.33 -5.46
N ALA A 90 13.31 -19.03 -5.32
CA ALA A 90 13.81 -17.67 -5.51
C ALA A 90 13.75 -17.29 -7.01
N TYR A 91 13.37 -16.05 -7.32
CA TYR A 91 13.32 -15.54 -8.69
C TYR A 91 14.59 -14.75 -9.00
N THR A 92 15.49 -15.36 -9.77
CA THR A 92 16.79 -14.76 -10.14
C THR A 92 16.76 -14.04 -11.49
N THR A 93 15.67 -14.15 -12.24
CA THR A 93 15.52 -13.56 -13.58
C THR A 93 14.76 -12.23 -13.57
N LEU A 94 14.09 -11.90 -12.48
CA LEU A 94 13.42 -10.61 -12.30
C LEU A 94 14.43 -9.57 -11.84
N SER A 95 14.38 -8.38 -12.45
CA SER A 95 15.10 -7.20 -11.98
C SER A 95 14.52 -6.69 -10.66
N ASP A 96 15.30 -5.87 -9.94
CA ASP A 96 14.84 -5.25 -8.70
C ASP A 96 13.54 -4.45 -8.90
N LYS A 97 13.43 -3.75 -10.04
CA LYS A 97 12.25 -2.95 -10.34
C LYS A 97 11.00 -3.81 -10.59
N GLU A 98 11.17 -4.94 -11.25
CA GLU A 98 10.09 -5.91 -11.44
C GLU A 98 9.65 -6.52 -10.12
N ILE A 99 10.61 -6.84 -9.23
CA ILE A 99 10.32 -7.37 -7.89
C ILE A 99 9.52 -6.35 -7.07
N GLU A 100 9.94 -5.08 -7.03
CA GLU A 100 9.21 -4.00 -6.36
C GLU A 100 7.78 -3.85 -6.92
N THR A 101 7.66 -3.86 -8.25
CA THR A 101 6.36 -3.71 -8.94
C THR A 101 5.42 -4.87 -8.62
N LEU A 102 5.93 -6.10 -8.70
CA LEU A 102 5.18 -7.31 -8.39
C LEU A 102 4.77 -7.34 -6.90
N ALA A 103 5.66 -6.96 -6.00
CA ALA A 103 5.39 -6.95 -4.58
C ALA A 103 4.34 -5.91 -4.17
N ALA A 104 4.46 -4.69 -4.70
CA ALA A 104 3.46 -3.64 -4.49
C ALA A 104 2.09 -4.05 -5.04
N TYR A 105 2.06 -4.69 -6.21
CA TYR A 105 0.84 -5.24 -6.78
C TYR A 105 0.21 -6.31 -5.89
N VAL A 106 0.97 -7.33 -5.45
CA VAL A 106 0.42 -8.40 -4.59
C VAL A 106 -0.15 -7.84 -3.28
N ALA A 107 0.55 -6.91 -2.65
CA ALA A 107 0.08 -6.27 -1.42
C ALA A 107 -1.23 -5.51 -1.64
N LYS A 108 -1.29 -4.66 -2.68
CA LYS A 108 -2.50 -3.90 -3.02
C LYS A 108 -3.66 -4.80 -3.43
N ALA A 109 -3.40 -5.76 -4.31
CA ALA A 109 -4.39 -6.68 -4.88
C ALA A 109 -5.02 -7.61 -3.83
N SER A 110 -4.23 -8.07 -2.86
CA SER A 110 -4.73 -8.88 -1.74
C SER A 110 -5.51 -8.09 -0.69
N GLY A 111 -5.49 -6.75 -0.76
CA GLY A 111 -6.14 -5.87 0.19
C GLY A 111 -5.37 -5.71 1.50
N ALA A 112 -4.04 -5.87 1.48
CA ALA A 112 -3.18 -5.45 2.59
C ALA A 112 -3.34 -3.94 2.83
N GLN A 113 -3.46 -3.54 4.09
CA GLN A 113 -3.47 -2.13 4.46
C GLN A 113 -2.04 -1.61 4.35
N GLN A 114 -1.85 -0.52 3.61
CA GLN A 114 -0.56 0.14 3.38
C GLN A 114 0.06 0.61 4.70
#